data_AF-A0A165EHI1-F1
#
_entry.id   AF-A0A165EHI1-F1
#
_cell.length_a   1.000
_cell.length_b   1.000
_cell.length_c   1.000
_cell.angle_alpha   90.00
_cell.angle_beta   90.00
_cell.angle_gamma   90.00
#
_symmetry.space_group_name_H-M   'P 1'
#
loop_
_entity.id
_entity.type
_entity.pdbx_description
1 polymer ?
#
loop_
_entity_poly.entity_id
_entity_poly.type
_entity_poly.pdbx_seq_one_letter_code
_entity_poly.pdbx_strand_id
1 'polypeptide(L)' 'MTSSTNPEQRPEGESTNSEGRIPRRTPMACQFCRGRKLKCDGRPTCANCSRRNIPCVYVPVSAQNQPAPAS' A
#
# COMPACT_ATOMS: atom_id res chain seq x y z
N MET A 1 38.22 -30.47 37.65
CA MET A 1 37.78 -31.39 36.58
C MET A 1 36.31 -31.65 36.85
N THR A 2 35.38 -30.87 36.33
CA THR A 2 35.06 -30.76 34.90
C THR A 2 34.71 -29.32 34.49
N SER A 3 35.36 -28.86 33.44
CA SER A 3 35.00 -27.69 32.66
C SER A 3 33.59 -27.84 32.08
N SER A 4 32.80 -26.77 32.07
CA SER A 4 31.61 -26.68 31.22
C SER A 4 31.53 -25.26 30.67
N THR A 5 32.27 -25.08 29.59
CA THR A 5 32.16 -23.95 28.66
C THR A 5 30.78 -23.98 28.02
N ASN A 6 30.01 -22.91 28.18
CA ASN A 6 28.71 -22.71 27.52
C ASN A 6 28.88 -21.71 26.35
N PRO A 7 28.79 -22.14 25.08
CA PRO A 7 28.74 -21.22 23.95
C PRO A 7 27.33 -21.23 23.34
N GLU A 8 26.38 -20.54 23.97
CA GLU A 8 25.08 -20.24 23.34
C GLU A 8 25.21 -18.91 22.58
N GLN A 9 25.92 -18.95 21.45
CA GLN A 9 25.83 -17.88 20.46
C GLN A 9 24.68 -18.21 19.52
N ARG A 10 23.48 -17.71 19.84
CA ARG A 10 22.34 -17.67 18.92
C ARG A 10 22.60 -16.60 17.86
N PRO A 11 22.68 -16.93 16.56
CA PRO A 11 22.68 -15.93 15.51
C PRO A 11 21.21 -15.56 15.24
N GLU A 12 20.73 -14.49 15.84
CA GLU A 12 19.42 -13.93 15.49
C GLU A 12 19.59 -12.97 14.30
N GLY A 13 19.78 -13.58 13.13
CA GLY A 13 19.68 -12.90 11.86
C GLY A 13 18.23 -12.50 11.58
N GLU A 14 18.06 -11.21 11.24
CA GLU A 14 17.15 -10.71 10.21
C GLU A 14 15.71 -11.23 10.24
N SER A 15 14.78 -10.41 10.73
CA SER A 15 13.43 -10.40 10.19
C SER A 15 12.86 -9.00 10.33
N THR A 16 13.24 -8.17 9.35
CA THR A 16 12.44 -7.14 8.70
C THR A 16 11.24 -6.65 9.48
N ASN A 17 11.32 -5.39 9.89
CA ASN A 17 10.23 -4.50 10.25
C ASN A 17 8.90 -5.03 9.68
N SER A 18 8.11 -5.64 10.57
CA SER A 18 6.72 -5.96 10.31
C SER A 18 5.96 -4.64 10.32
N GLU A 19 6.22 -3.82 9.30
CA GLU A 19 5.34 -2.78 8.80
C GLU A 19 4.05 -3.54 8.52
N GLY A 20 3.16 -3.51 9.51
CA GLY A 20 1.89 -4.21 9.44
C GLY A 20 1.32 -3.94 8.06
N ARG A 21 1.14 -5.00 7.27
CA ARG A 21 0.22 -4.96 6.14
C ARG A 21 -1.15 -4.76 6.73
N ILE A 22 -1.42 -3.55 7.22
CA ILE A 22 -2.75 -2.98 7.22
C ILE A 22 -3.10 -3.11 5.75
N PRO A 23 -4.03 -4.01 5.36
CA PRO A 23 -4.61 -3.91 4.04
C PRO A 23 -5.25 -2.55 4.12
N ARG A 24 -4.61 -1.54 3.52
CA ARG A 24 -5.17 -0.21 3.39
C ARG A 24 -6.39 -0.45 2.52
N ARG A 25 -7.51 -0.83 3.15
CA ARG A 25 -8.80 -1.00 2.51
C ARG A 25 -9.01 0.36 1.90
N THR A 26 -8.70 0.50 0.61
CA THR A 26 -8.75 1.78 -0.06
C THR A 26 -10.19 2.22 0.07
N PRO A 27 -10.50 3.25 0.87
CA PRO A 27 -11.88 3.71 1.00
C PRO A 27 -12.33 4.41 -0.30
N MET A 28 -11.42 4.51 -1.27
CA MET A 28 -11.54 5.28 -2.49
C MET A 28 -11.38 4.38 -3.71
N ALA A 29 -12.35 4.46 -4.61
CA ALA A 29 -12.21 3.97 -5.98
C ALA A 29 -11.16 4.80 -6.75
N CYS A 30 -10.37 4.16 -7.61
CA CYS A 30 -9.45 4.87 -8.50
C CYS A 30 -10.18 5.94 -9.34
N GLN A 31 -9.46 6.93 -9.85
CA GLN A 31 -10.03 8.08 -10.58
C GLN A 31 -10.93 7.64 -11.74
N PHE A 32 -10.52 6.62 -12.50
CA PHE A 32 -11.30 6.06 -13.60
C PHE A 32 -12.63 5.45 -13.10
N CYS A 33 -12.57 4.56 -12.10
CA CYS A 33 -13.76 3.94 -11.54
C CYS A 33 -14.68 4.97 -10.89
N ARG A 34 -14.12 5.99 -10.22
CA ARG A 34 -14.86 7.08 -9.58
C ARG A 34 -15.59 7.93 -10.61
N GLY A 35 -14.91 8.37 -11.68
CA GLY A 35 -15.52 9.14 -12.77
C GLY A 35 -16.60 8.38 -13.54
N ARG A 36 -16.47 7.05 -13.64
CA ARG A 36 -17.45 6.18 -14.32
C ARG A 36 -18.46 5.51 -13.38
N LYS A 37 -18.43 5.82 -12.09
CA LYS A 37 -19.27 5.21 -11.04
C LYS A 37 -19.24 3.67 -11.04
N LEU A 38 -18.07 3.09 -11.33
CA LEU A 38 -17.84 1.64 -11.33
C LEU A 38 -17.33 1.17 -9.96
N LYS A 39 -17.62 -0.08 -9.61
CA LYS A 39 -17.02 -0.75 -8.44
C LYS A 39 -15.51 -0.90 -8.65
N CYS A 40 -14.72 -0.43 -7.69
CA CYS A 40 -13.27 -0.56 -7.68
C CYS A 40 -12.83 -1.56 -6.61
N ASP A 41 -11.94 -2.47 -6.96
CA ASP A 41 -11.42 -3.52 -6.07
C ASP A 41 -10.19 -3.10 -5.26
N GLY A 42 -9.66 -1.88 -5.46
CA GLY A 42 -8.66 -1.29 -4.56
C GLY A 42 -7.23 -1.85 -4.67
N ARG A 43 -6.97 -2.76 -5.60
CA ARG A 43 -5.61 -3.28 -5.88
C ARG A 43 -4.70 -2.18 -6.47
N PRO A 44 -3.36 -2.35 -6.45
CA PRO A 44 -2.43 -1.40 -7.07
C PRO A 44 -2.81 -1.03 -8.51
N THR A 45 -3.31 -2.01 -9.27
CA THR A 45 -4.08 -1.79 -10.49
C THR A 45 -5.40 -2.55 -10.34
N CYS A 46 -6.52 -1.83 -10.34
CA CYS A 46 -7.84 -2.45 -10.19
C CYS A 46 -8.19 -3.31 -11.42
N ALA A 47 -9.05 -4.31 -11.26
CA ALA A 47 -9.43 -5.25 -12.32
C ALA A 47 -9.99 -4.55 -13.57
N ASN A 48 -10.75 -3.46 -13.38
CA ASN A 48 -11.28 -2.66 -14.49
C ASN A 48 -10.19 -1.95 -15.30
N CYS A 49 -9.21 -1.37 -14.63
CA CYS A 49 -8.09 -0.68 -15.28
C CYS A 49 -7.15 -1.68 -15.94
N SER A 50 -6.87 -2.81 -15.28
CA SER A 50 -6.03 -3.89 -15.81
C SER A 50 -6.62 -4.47 -17.10
N ARG A 51 -7.91 -4.83 -17.13
CA ARG A 51 -8.57 -5.37 -18.33
C ARG A 51 -8.61 -4.40 -19.51
N ARG A 52 -8.61 -3.10 -19.24
CA ARG A 52 -8.62 -2.04 -20.26
C ARG A 52 -7.21 -1.58 -20.62
N ASN A 53 -6.19 -2.08 -19.93
CA ASN A 53 -4.79 -1.68 -20.07
C ASN A 53 -4.59 -0.15 -19.97
N ILE A 54 -5.28 0.48 -19.01
CA ILE A 54 -5.22 1.93 -18.76
C ILE A 54 -4.55 2.23 -17.41
N PRO A 55 -4.00 3.45 -17.21
CA PRO A 55 -3.46 3.86 -15.93
C PRO A 55 -4.51 3.81 -14.81
N CYS A 56 -4.12 3.22 -13.67
CA CYS A 56 -4.94 3.13 -12.47
C CYS A 56 -4.41 4.09 -11.41
N VAL A 57 -4.95 5.31 -11.37
CA VAL A 57 -4.49 6.36 -10.46
C VAL A 57 -5.48 6.53 -9.31
N TYR A 58 -4.97 6.54 -8.09
CA TYR A 58 -5.72 6.87 -6.88
C TYR A 58 -5.28 8.25 -6.41
N VAL A 59 -6.18 9.24 -6.42
CA VAL A 59 -5.86 10.63 -6.06
C VAL A 59 -6.56 10.98 -4.75
N PRO A 60 -5.83 11.34 -3.67
CA PRO A 60 -6.44 11.69 -2.38
C PRO A 60 -7.37 12.90 -2.51
N VAL A 61 -8.48 12.90 -1.76
CA VAL A 61 -9.52 13.95 -1.84
C VAL A 61 -8.98 15.33 -1.42
N SER A 62 -7.95 15.37 -0.57
CA SER A 62 -7.33 16.61 -0.10
C SER A 62 -6.68 17.44 -1.21
N ALA A 63 -6.28 16.82 -2.32
CA ALA A 63 -5.68 17.52 -3.46
C ALA A 63 -6.70 18.22 -4.38
N GLN A 64 -8.00 17.94 -4.22
CA GLN A 64 -9.04 18.45 -5.13
C GLN A 64 -9.67 19.78 -4.68
N ASN A 65 -9.34 20.26 -3.48
CA ASN A 65 -9.92 21.48 -2.88
C ASN A 65 -8.88 22.57 -2.55
N GLN A 66 -7.74 22.58 -3.24
CA GLN A 66 -6.85 23.74 -3.21
C GLN A 66 -7.42 24.76 -4.21
N PRO A 67 -7.94 25.92 -3.77
CA PRO A 67 -8.25 27.01 -4.70
C PRO A 67 -6.96 27.37 -5.44
N ALA A 68 -7.04 27.55 -6.76
CA ALA A 68 -5.90 27.98 -7.56
C ALA A 68 -5.25 29.22 -6.90
N PRO A 69 -3.91 29.31 -6.84
CA PRO A 69 -3.27 30.50 -6.30
C PRO A 69 -3.72 31.69 -7.15
N ALA A 70 -4.49 32.58 -6.54
CA ALA A 70 -4.89 33.84 -7.15
C ALA A 70 -3.60 34.60 -7.50
N SER A 71 -3.40 34.88 -8.79
CA SER A 71 -2.37 35.80 -9.27
C SER A 71 -2.89 37.23 -9.21
#